data_AF-A0A0S8GNJ3-F1
#
_entry.id   AF-A0A0S8GNJ3-F1
#
_cell.length_a   1.000
_cell.length_b   1.000
_cell.length_c   1.000
_cell.angle_alpha   90.00
_cell.angle_beta   90.00
_cell.angle_gamma   90.00
#
_symmetry.space_group_name_H-M   'P 1'
#
loop_
_entity.id
_entity.type
_entity.pdbx_description
1 polymer ?
#
loop_
_entity_poly.entity_id
_entity_poly.type
_entity_poly.pdbx_seq_one_letter_code
_entity_poly.pdbx_strand_id
1 'polypeptide(L)'
;MDGNLYLIICCIIALGALGLFLMLPRFGRVGFPRFGALLAAVALVGLFAALLISARAPREAEHFWFTLFGAVAVISAFLMICQKQALYAALYFVLTALAVAGLVLLQKGEFLALALVIVYSGGIIVIYIFALMLARQQELDECDIDARSPFLAVLIGFFLSGSILRLLIPSADNIAQDADVLVGTGTAAKLGAELFNNHVVALEVAGVVLLVAAVAAIAVLKAPKVKEPEERRNLF
;
A
#
# COMPACT_ATOMS: atom_id res chain seq x y z
N MET A 1 3.51 17.89 25.20
CA MET A 1 2.47 17.40 24.27
C MET A 1 2.00 16.05 24.78
N ASP A 2 0.71 15.96 25.03
CA ASP A 2 0.15 15.34 26.23
C ASP A 2 0.07 13.82 26.17
N GLY A 3 0.32 13.14 27.30
CA GLY A 3 0.19 11.68 27.44
C GLY A 3 -1.17 11.12 27.01
N ASN A 4 -2.19 11.98 26.93
CA ASN A 4 -3.52 11.67 26.39
C ASN A 4 -3.50 11.40 24.88
N LEU A 5 -2.68 12.11 24.10
CA LEU A 5 -2.56 11.90 22.65
C LEU A 5 -1.94 10.53 22.35
N TYR A 6 -0.94 10.12 23.14
CA TYR A 6 -0.31 8.80 23.05
C TYR A 6 -1.29 7.67 23.39
N LEU A 7 -2.13 7.86 24.40
CA LEU A 7 -3.18 6.90 24.77
C LEU A 7 -4.22 6.74 23.66
N ILE A 8 -4.64 7.85 23.03
CA ILE A 8 -5.61 7.83 21.93
C ILE A 8 -5.04 7.10 20.71
N ILE A 9 -3.77 7.35 20.36
CA ILE A 9 -3.10 6.68 19.24
C ILE A 9 -2.97 5.18 19.51
N CYS A 10 -2.55 4.78 20.71
CA CYS A 10 -2.51 3.37 21.13
C CYS A 10 -3.88 2.70 21.09
N CYS A 11 -4.96 3.40 21.44
CA CYS A 11 -6.33 2.87 21.36
C CYS A 11 -6.83 2.70 19.92
N ILE A 12 -6.55 3.67 19.03
CA ILE A 12 -6.92 3.60 17.60
C ILE A 12 -6.17 2.48 16.91
N ILE A 13 -4.87 2.38 17.22
CA ILE A 13 -4.03 1.25 16.87
C ILE A 13 -4.75 0.01 17.42
N ALA A 14 -4.87 -0.22 18.74
CA ALA A 14 -5.46 -1.43 19.35
C ALA A 14 -6.78 -1.89 18.68
N LEU A 15 -7.66 -0.96 18.35
CA LEU A 15 -8.90 -1.20 17.60
C LEU A 15 -8.68 -1.69 16.16
N GLY A 16 -7.72 -1.12 15.44
CA GLY A 16 -7.30 -1.56 14.11
C GLY A 16 -6.74 -2.99 14.10
N ALA A 17 -5.92 -3.36 15.10
CA ALA A 17 -5.46 -4.75 15.25
C ALA A 17 -6.62 -5.70 15.53
N LEU A 18 -7.56 -5.29 16.38
CA LEU A 18 -8.74 -6.08 16.71
C LEU A 18 -9.65 -6.29 15.48
N GLY A 19 -9.77 -5.28 14.61
CA GLY A 19 -10.50 -5.36 13.34
C GLY A 19 -9.86 -6.30 12.32
N LEU A 20 -8.54 -6.19 12.11
CA LEU A 20 -7.79 -7.07 11.21
C LEU A 20 -7.79 -8.53 11.70
N PHE A 21 -7.67 -8.72 13.02
CA PHE A 21 -7.72 -10.01 13.68
C PHE A 21 -9.07 -10.73 13.52
N LEU A 22 -10.17 -9.98 13.50
CA LEU A 22 -11.51 -10.54 13.33
C LEU A 22 -11.80 -10.93 11.88
N MET A 23 -11.01 -10.44 10.93
CA MET A 23 -11.25 -10.59 9.49
C MET A 23 -10.46 -11.75 8.86
N LEU A 24 -9.49 -12.32 9.58
CA LEU A 24 -8.74 -13.47 9.09
C LEU A 24 -9.57 -14.76 9.19
N PRO A 25 -9.64 -15.57 8.12
CA PRO A 25 -10.36 -16.84 8.12
C PRO A 25 -9.72 -17.78 9.15
N ARG A 26 -10.55 -18.35 10.00
CA ARG A 26 -10.17 -19.32 11.04
C ARG A 26 -10.97 -20.60 10.87
N PHE A 27 -10.28 -21.72 11.07
CA PHE A 27 -10.85 -23.07 11.10
C PHE A 27 -12.17 -23.15 11.90
N GLY A 28 -13.18 -23.76 11.28
CA GLY A 28 -14.14 -24.62 11.99
C GLY A 28 -15.39 -24.00 12.63
N ARG A 29 -15.74 -22.72 12.41
CA ARG A 29 -17.08 -22.23 12.76
C ARG A 29 -17.69 -21.32 11.69
N VAL A 30 -18.84 -21.75 11.19
CA VAL A 30 -19.80 -20.98 10.40
C VAL A 30 -20.23 -19.76 11.23
N GLY A 31 -19.76 -18.55 10.89
CA GLY A 31 -20.13 -17.37 11.66
C GLY A 31 -19.45 -16.07 11.25
N PHE A 32 -20.11 -15.34 10.34
CA PHE A 32 -20.02 -13.89 10.16
C PHE A 32 -18.68 -13.24 9.71
N PRO A 33 -18.24 -13.48 8.45
CA PRO A 33 -17.22 -12.63 7.79
C PRO A 33 -17.64 -11.14 7.66
N ARG A 34 -18.95 -10.85 7.79
CA ARG A 34 -19.50 -9.49 7.72
C ARG A 34 -19.20 -8.63 8.95
N PHE A 35 -19.01 -9.24 10.13
CA PHE A 35 -18.73 -8.49 11.36
C PHE A 35 -17.30 -7.95 11.41
N GLY A 36 -16.31 -8.68 10.87
CA GLY A 36 -14.93 -8.19 10.74
C GLY A 36 -14.80 -7.03 9.76
N ALA A 37 -15.49 -7.12 8.62
CA ALA A 37 -15.59 -6.02 7.66
C ALA A 37 -16.30 -4.78 8.23
N LEU A 38 -17.37 -4.98 9.01
CA LEU A 38 -18.06 -3.89 9.72
C LEU A 38 -17.17 -3.24 10.77
N LEU A 39 -16.42 -4.03 11.56
CA LEU A 39 -15.58 -3.50 12.63
C LEU A 39 -14.33 -2.78 12.09
N ALA A 40 -13.75 -3.26 10.99
CA ALA A 40 -12.69 -2.57 10.29
C ALA A 40 -13.20 -1.31 9.57
N ALA A 41 -14.38 -1.36 8.95
CA ALA A 41 -15.04 -0.17 8.41
C ALA A 41 -15.35 0.85 9.52
N VAL A 42 -15.78 0.40 10.71
CA VAL A 42 -16.01 1.25 11.90
C VAL A 42 -14.70 1.83 12.44
N ALA A 43 -13.58 1.08 12.42
CA ALA A 43 -12.27 1.60 12.81
C ALA A 43 -11.74 2.64 11.81
N LEU A 44 -12.03 2.46 10.51
CA LEU A 44 -11.65 3.38 9.46
C LEU A 44 -12.51 4.64 9.43
N VAL A 45 -13.82 4.47 9.64
CA VAL A 45 -14.77 5.58 9.89
C VAL A 45 -14.45 6.27 11.22
N GLY A 46 -13.95 5.55 12.22
CA GLY A 46 -13.50 6.09 13.50
C GLY A 46 -12.20 6.88 13.38
N LEU A 47 -11.26 6.43 12.54
CA LEU A 47 -10.04 7.16 12.21
C LEU A 47 -10.35 8.41 11.38
N PHE A 48 -11.31 8.30 10.46
CA PHE A 48 -11.87 9.43 9.71
C PHE A 48 -12.58 10.45 10.62
N ALA A 49 -13.36 9.98 11.60
CA ALA A 49 -14.04 10.81 12.58
C ALA A 49 -13.05 11.46 13.57
N ALA A 50 -12.01 10.75 14.01
CA ALA A 50 -10.95 11.29 14.86
C ALA A 50 -10.13 12.37 14.14
N LEU A 51 -9.85 12.20 12.84
CA LEU A 51 -9.26 13.22 11.98
C LEU A 51 -10.18 14.45 11.82
N LEU A 52 -11.49 14.24 11.65
CA LEU A 52 -12.49 15.32 11.65
C LEU A 52 -12.56 16.09 12.97
N ILE A 53 -12.38 15.43 14.11
CA ILE A 53 -12.38 16.07 15.43
C ILE A 53 -11.07 16.85 15.65
N SER A 54 -9.93 16.38 15.12
CA SER A 54 -8.69 17.17 15.10
C SER A 54 -8.74 18.38 14.15
N ALA A 55 -9.68 18.38 13.20
CA ALA A 55 -9.94 19.51 12.29
C ALA A 55 -10.79 20.63 12.91
N ARG A 56 -11.02 20.61 14.24
CA ARG A 56 -11.69 21.70 14.96
C ARG A 56 -10.73 22.86 15.27
N ALA A 57 -10.04 23.35 14.24
CA ALA A 57 -9.33 24.62 14.25
C ALA A 57 -9.58 25.33 12.89
N PRO A 58 -9.99 26.61 12.88
CA PRO A 58 -10.54 27.25 11.69
C PRO A 58 -9.43 27.80 10.79
N ARG A 59 -8.94 27.02 9.80
CA ARG A 59 -8.27 27.51 8.57
C ARG A 59 -8.33 26.47 7.42
N GLU A 60 -8.84 26.92 6.27
CA GLU A 60 -8.64 26.50 4.85
C GLU A 60 -8.95 25.08 4.31
N ALA A 61 -9.48 25.05 3.08
CA ALA A 61 -9.94 23.88 2.31
C ALA A 61 -8.87 22.79 2.05
N GLU A 62 -7.58 23.09 2.25
CA GLU A 62 -6.47 22.16 2.01
C GLU A 62 -6.50 20.96 2.97
N HIS A 63 -6.84 21.18 4.24
CA HIS A 63 -6.94 20.09 5.23
C HIS A 63 -8.07 19.12 4.91
N PHE A 64 -9.15 19.61 4.30
CA PHE A 64 -10.27 18.77 3.87
C PHE A 64 -9.82 17.80 2.78
N TRP A 65 -9.17 18.29 1.72
CA TRP A 65 -8.67 17.46 0.62
C TRP A 65 -7.60 16.47 1.10
N PHE A 66 -6.69 16.92 1.97
CA PHE A 66 -5.67 16.05 2.55
C PHE A 66 -6.30 14.89 3.34
N THR A 67 -7.27 15.19 4.20
CA THR A 67 -7.96 14.18 5.00
C THR A 67 -8.79 13.23 4.14
N LEU A 68 -9.45 13.75 3.10
CA LEU A 68 -10.24 12.96 2.15
C LEU A 68 -9.36 11.96 1.40
N PHE A 69 -8.28 12.41 0.75
CA PHE A 69 -7.37 11.52 0.02
C PHE A 69 -6.67 10.54 0.96
N GLY A 70 -6.27 10.97 2.16
CA GLY A 70 -5.72 10.08 3.19
C GLY A 70 -6.68 8.97 3.58
N ALA A 71 -7.95 9.31 3.83
CA ALA A 71 -8.97 8.33 4.15
C ALA A 71 -9.21 7.35 3.01
N VAL A 72 -9.34 7.84 1.77
CA VAL A 72 -9.53 7.00 0.59
C VAL A 72 -8.34 6.05 0.40
N ALA A 73 -7.10 6.51 0.61
CA ALA A 73 -5.90 5.66 0.51
C ALA A 73 -5.92 4.52 1.55
N VAL A 74 -6.23 4.82 2.82
CA VAL A 74 -6.27 3.82 3.89
C VAL A 74 -7.43 2.82 3.69
N ILE A 75 -8.61 3.31 3.31
CA ILE A 75 -9.77 2.46 2.96
C ILE A 75 -9.41 1.51 1.83
N SER A 76 -8.87 2.04 0.74
CA SER A 76 -8.56 1.26 -0.45
C SER A 76 -7.46 0.23 -0.20
N ALA A 77 -6.43 0.59 0.56
CA ALA A 77 -5.37 -0.34 0.98
C ALA A 77 -5.92 -1.48 1.86
N PHE A 78 -6.85 -1.16 2.77
CA PHE A 78 -7.51 -2.17 3.59
C PHE A 78 -8.35 -3.13 2.73
N LEU A 79 -9.20 -2.58 1.83
CA LEU A 79 -10.04 -3.37 0.92
C LEU A 79 -9.20 -4.26 -0.01
N MET A 80 -8.05 -3.76 -0.48
CA MET A 80 -7.10 -4.52 -1.29
C MET A 80 -6.65 -5.81 -0.60
N ILE A 81 -6.23 -5.74 0.67
CA ILE A 81 -5.69 -6.89 1.42
C ILE A 81 -6.80 -7.91 1.72
N CYS A 82 -8.02 -7.42 1.94
CA CYS A 82 -9.16 -8.26 2.28
C CYS A 82 -9.81 -8.96 1.09
N GLN A 83 -9.48 -8.56 -0.13
CA GLN A 83 -10.16 -9.03 -1.33
C GLN A 83 -9.60 -10.37 -1.81
N LYS A 84 -10.48 -11.38 -1.93
CA LYS A 84 -10.12 -12.74 -2.36
C LYS A 84 -9.76 -12.83 -3.84
N GLN A 85 -10.42 -12.02 -4.67
CA GLN A 85 -10.21 -12.02 -6.11
C GLN A 85 -9.08 -11.05 -6.47
N ALA A 86 -7.97 -11.59 -6.99
CA ALA A 86 -6.76 -10.84 -7.30
C ALA A 86 -6.99 -9.63 -8.23
N LEU A 87 -7.91 -9.76 -9.21
CA LEU A 87 -8.28 -8.67 -10.11
C LEU A 87 -8.85 -7.46 -9.36
N TYR A 88 -9.79 -7.70 -8.44
CA TYR A 88 -10.40 -6.64 -7.64
C TYR A 88 -9.41 -6.06 -6.63
N ALA A 89 -8.53 -6.88 -6.05
CA ALA A 89 -7.45 -6.39 -5.20
C ALA A 89 -6.54 -5.40 -5.97
N ALA A 90 -6.20 -5.71 -7.23
CA ALA A 90 -5.42 -4.82 -8.09
C ALA A 90 -6.15 -3.50 -8.40
N LEU A 91 -7.48 -3.52 -8.58
CA LEU A 91 -8.26 -2.28 -8.75
C LEU A 91 -8.26 -1.40 -7.49
N TYR A 92 -8.36 -1.99 -6.30
CA TYR A 92 -8.23 -1.23 -5.05
C TYR A 92 -6.82 -0.64 -4.88
N PHE A 93 -5.80 -1.34 -5.35
CA PHE A 93 -4.43 -0.83 -5.36
C PHE A 93 -4.25 0.39 -6.28
N VAL A 94 -4.88 0.39 -7.47
CA VAL A 94 -4.96 1.58 -8.34
C VAL A 94 -5.58 2.75 -7.58
N LEU A 95 -6.70 2.53 -6.89
CA LEU A 95 -7.39 3.57 -6.14
C LEU A 95 -6.51 4.15 -5.02
N THR A 96 -5.77 3.29 -4.29
CA THR A 96 -4.78 3.72 -3.30
C THR A 96 -3.69 4.57 -3.93
N ALA A 97 -3.13 4.14 -5.06
CA ALA A 97 -2.08 4.87 -5.76
C ALA A 97 -2.53 6.27 -6.22
N LEU A 98 -3.76 6.37 -6.74
CA LEU A 98 -4.36 7.65 -7.15
C LEU A 98 -4.60 8.57 -5.94
N ALA A 99 -5.07 8.02 -4.82
CA ALA A 99 -5.26 8.80 -3.59
C ALA A 99 -3.92 9.32 -3.02
N VAL A 100 -2.88 8.49 -3.06
CA VAL A 100 -1.51 8.88 -2.68
C VAL A 100 -0.94 9.92 -3.65
N ALA A 101 -1.19 9.81 -4.96
CA ALA A 101 -0.81 10.84 -5.91
C ALA A 101 -1.47 12.19 -5.57
N GLY A 102 -2.75 12.18 -5.18
CA GLY A 102 -3.45 13.37 -4.66
C GLY A 102 -2.80 13.98 -3.42
N LEU A 103 -2.38 13.15 -2.45
CA LEU A 103 -1.65 13.61 -1.26
C LEU A 103 -0.29 14.26 -1.62
N VAL A 104 0.44 13.66 -2.55
CA VAL A 104 1.73 14.17 -3.02
C VAL A 104 1.56 15.47 -3.80
N LEU A 105 0.48 15.63 -4.57
CA LEU A 105 0.14 16.92 -5.21
C LEU A 105 -0.10 18.03 -4.19
N LEU A 106 -0.82 17.74 -3.10
CA LEU A 106 -1.06 18.70 -2.03
C LEU A 106 0.25 19.13 -1.34
N GLN A 107 1.25 18.26 -1.30
CA GLN A 107 2.60 18.57 -0.81
C GLN A 107 3.51 19.25 -1.86
N LYS A 108 2.95 19.77 -2.95
CA LYS A 108 3.68 20.44 -4.06
C LYS A 108 4.67 19.51 -4.79
N GLY A 109 4.45 18.19 -4.74
CA GLY A 109 5.26 17.17 -5.41
C GLY A 109 4.75 16.81 -6.81
N GLU A 110 4.70 17.78 -7.72
CA GLU A 110 4.07 17.61 -9.05
C GLU A 110 4.62 16.43 -9.86
N PHE A 111 5.95 16.34 -9.99
CA PHE A 111 6.59 15.26 -10.76
C PHE A 111 6.29 13.89 -10.15
N LEU A 112 6.44 13.75 -8.83
CA LEU A 112 6.27 12.48 -8.14
C LEU A 112 4.81 12.01 -8.23
N ALA A 113 3.85 12.91 -8.07
CA ALA A 113 2.45 12.59 -8.25
C ALA A 113 2.12 12.10 -9.67
N LEU A 114 2.64 12.77 -10.71
CA LEU A 114 2.46 12.32 -12.08
C LEU A 114 3.12 10.96 -12.32
N ALA A 115 4.30 10.71 -11.74
CA ALA A 115 4.97 9.41 -11.82
C ALA A 115 4.14 8.29 -11.14
N LEU A 116 3.51 8.57 -9.99
CA LEU A 116 2.57 7.64 -9.33
C LEU A 116 1.38 7.30 -10.25
N VAL A 117 0.84 8.26 -10.98
CA VAL A 117 -0.26 8.01 -11.92
C VAL A 117 0.22 7.24 -13.15
N ILE A 118 1.27 7.71 -13.83
CA ILE A 118 1.70 7.17 -15.12
C ILE A 118 2.39 5.81 -14.94
N VAL A 119 3.39 5.72 -14.06
CA VAL A 119 4.24 4.53 -13.93
C VAL A 119 3.55 3.48 -13.08
N TYR A 120 3.07 3.85 -11.90
CA TYR A 120 2.51 2.88 -10.96
C TYR A 120 1.08 2.50 -11.33
N SER A 121 0.16 3.47 -11.38
CA SER A 121 -1.23 3.21 -11.74
C SER A 121 -1.43 2.84 -13.22
N GLY A 122 -0.65 3.44 -14.12
CA GLY A 122 -0.82 3.24 -15.56
C GLY A 122 -0.03 2.07 -16.14
N GLY A 123 1.26 1.94 -15.78
CA GLY A 123 2.13 0.92 -16.36
C GLY A 123 2.13 -0.38 -15.56
N ILE A 124 2.64 -0.32 -14.33
CA ILE A 124 2.91 -1.49 -13.50
C ILE A 124 1.62 -2.25 -13.21
N ILE A 125 0.57 -1.56 -12.75
CA ILE A 125 -0.67 -2.24 -12.36
C ILE A 125 -1.44 -2.77 -13.58
N VAL A 126 -1.42 -2.08 -14.72
CA VAL A 126 -2.10 -2.58 -15.93
C VAL A 126 -1.44 -3.86 -16.44
N ILE A 127 -0.10 -3.90 -16.49
CA ILE A 127 0.64 -5.13 -16.84
C ILE A 127 0.34 -6.24 -15.81
N TYR A 128 0.29 -5.89 -14.52
CA TYR A 128 -0.04 -6.84 -13.47
C TYR A 128 -1.45 -7.41 -13.60
N ILE A 129 -2.46 -6.57 -13.89
CA ILE A 129 -3.84 -7.02 -14.14
C ILE A 129 -3.89 -7.96 -15.34
N PHE A 130 -3.19 -7.64 -16.42
CA PHE A 130 -3.12 -8.51 -17.59
C PHE A 130 -2.47 -9.86 -17.26
N ALA A 131 -1.37 -9.85 -16.51
CA ALA A 131 -0.70 -11.05 -16.04
C ALA A 131 -1.60 -11.90 -15.13
N LEU A 132 -2.31 -11.27 -14.18
CA LEU A 132 -3.26 -11.94 -13.30
C LEU A 132 -4.46 -12.52 -14.04
N MET A 133 -4.92 -11.86 -15.10
CA MET A 133 -6.02 -12.36 -15.93
C MET A 133 -5.60 -13.56 -16.78
N LEU A 134 -4.35 -13.55 -17.29
CA LEU A 134 -3.78 -14.68 -18.02
C LEU A 134 -3.47 -15.87 -17.13
N ALA A 135 -3.06 -15.61 -15.89
CA ALA A 135 -2.95 -16.63 -14.86
C ALA A 135 -4.36 -17.16 -14.56
N ARG A 136 -4.80 -18.21 -15.26
CA ARG A 136 -6.04 -18.92 -14.92
C ARG A 136 -5.95 -19.22 -13.42
N GLN A 137 -6.85 -18.63 -12.63
CA GLN A 137 -7.06 -19.04 -11.25
C GLN A 137 -7.55 -20.49 -11.33
N GLN A 138 -6.61 -21.44 -11.35
CA GLN A 138 -6.93 -22.82 -11.03
C GLN A 138 -7.57 -22.73 -9.66
N GLU A 139 -8.77 -23.29 -9.54
CA GLU A 139 -9.53 -23.33 -8.29
C GLU A 139 -8.54 -23.68 -7.19
N LEU A 140 -8.24 -22.68 -6.34
CA LEU A 140 -7.33 -22.87 -5.23
C LEU A 140 -7.94 -24.00 -4.42
N ASP A 141 -7.24 -25.13 -4.31
CA ASP A 141 -7.61 -26.17 -3.36
C ASP A 141 -7.94 -25.47 -2.04
N GLU A 142 -9.10 -25.79 -1.45
CA GLU A 142 -9.64 -25.11 -0.26
C GLU A 142 -8.64 -25.05 0.92
N CYS A 143 -7.57 -25.84 0.86
CA CYS A 143 -6.44 -25.86 1.79
C CYS A 143 -5.48 -24.65 1.76
N ASP A 144 -5.43 -23.82 0.70
CA ASP A 144 -4.42 -22.72 0.59
C ASP A 144 -5.01 -21.31 0.82
N ILE A 145 -6.31 -21.21 1.08
CA ILE A 145 -6.97 -19.93 1.42
C ILE A 145 -6.82 -19.60 2.92
N ASP A 146 -6.37 -20.57 3.71
CA ASP A 146 -6.29 -20.47 5.16
C ASP A 146 -4.97 -19.86 5.64
N ALA A 147 -5.09 -18.75 6.39
CA ALA A 147 -3.94 -18.17 7.06
C ALA A 147 -3.40 -19.17 8.10
N ARG A 148 -2.16 -19.64 7.91
CA ARG A 148 -1.51 -20.63 8.80
C ARG A 148 -1.37 -20.12 10.25
N SER A 149 -1.23 -18.81 10.44
CA SER A 149 -1.10 -18.17 11.76
C SER A 149 -1.59 -16.72 11.75
N PRO A 150 -2.91 -16.46 11.67
CA PRO A 150 -3.47 -15.13 11.48
C PRO A 150 -3.17 -14.20 12.66
N PHE A 151 -3.18 -14.74 13.89
CA PHE A 151 -2.91 -13.95 15.09
C PHE A 151 -1.49 -13.36 15.10
N LEU A 152 -0.50 -14.18 14.72
CA LEU A 152 0.90 -13.77 14.77
C LEU A 152 1.21 -12.72 13.70
N ALA A 153 0.63 -12.87 12.50
CA ALA A 153 0.76 -11.90 11.41
C ALA A 153 0.21 -10.52 11.81
N VAL A 154 -0.99 -10.48 12.41
CA VAL A 154 -1.60 -9.23 12.89
C VAL A 154 -0.76 -8.61 14.00
N LEU A 155 -0.36 -9.41 14.99
CA LEU A 155 0.41 -8.93 16.13
C LEU A 155 1.73 -8.28 15.68
N ILE A 156 2.47 -8.94 14.78
CA ILE A 156 3.76 -8.45 14.29
C ILE A 156 3.58 -7.22 13.40
N GLY A 157 2.69 -7.26 12.42
CA GLY A 157 2.50 -6.13 11.50
C GLY A 157 2.09 -4.86 12.23
N PHE A 158 1.32 -5.03 13.30
CA PHE A 158 0.86 -3.92 14.10
C PHE A 158 1.85 -3.42 15.14
N PHE A 159 2.59 -4.33 15.77
CA PHE A 159 3.72 -3.96 16.63
C PHE A 159 4.74 -3.15 15.83
N LEU A 160 5.02 -3.57 14.59
CA LEU A 160 5.90 -2.85 13.68
C LEU A 160 5.32 -1.47 13.30
N SER A 161 4.06 -1.40 12.89
CA SER A 161 3.38 -0.12 12.59
C SER A 161 3.40 0.85 13.78
N GLY A 162 3.06 0.38 14.98
CA GLY A 162 3.12 1.17 16.21
C GLY A 162 4.53 1.64 16.56
N SER A 163 5.55 0.80 16.31
CA SER A 163 6.96 1.18 16.54
C SER A 163 7.42 2.30 15.60
N ILE A 164 7.00 2.26 14.34
CA ILE A 164 7.30 3.30 13.35
C ILE A 164 6.58 4.60 13.71
N LEU A 165 5.29 4.55 14.05
CA LEU A 165 4.55 5.74 14.47
C LEU A 165 5.20 6.41 15.69
N ARG A 166 5.66 5.62 16.67
CA ARG A 166 6.33 6.15 17.87
C ARG A 166 7.62 6.90 17.55
N LEU A 167 8.38 6.44 16.57
CA LEU A 167 9.61 7.12 16.12
C LEU A 167 9.30 8.40 15.32
N LEU A 168 8.17 8.42 14.60
CA LEU A 168 7.84 9.50 13.69
C LEU A 168 7.17 10.70 14.38
N ILE A 169 6.31 10.47 15.38
CA ILE A 169 5.53 11.54 16.06
C ILE A 169 6.41 12.65 16.66
N PRO A 170 7.48 12.37 17.44
CA PRO A 170 8.32 13.43 18.01
C PRO A 170 9.14 14.16 16.94
N SER A 171 9.43 13.48 15.84
CA SER A 171 10.20 14.02 14.71
C SER A 171 9.34 14.94 13.84
N ALA A 172 8.03 14.68 13.74
CA ALA A 172 7.11 15.45 12.92
C ALA A 172 7.02 16.92 13.33
N ASP A 173 7.05 17.22 14.65
CA ASP A 173 7.03 18.60 15.15
C ASP A 173 8.29 19.39 14.76
N ASN A 174 9.44 18.72 14.64
CA ASN A 174 10.69 19.34 14.20
C ASN A 174 10.74 19.54 12.68
N ILE A 175 10.15 18.61 11.91
CA ILE A 175 10.13 18.67 10.44
C ILE A 175 9.16 19.73 9.92
N ALA A 176 8.08 20.02 10.65
CA ALA A 176 7.09 21.03 10.26
C ALA A 176 7.68 22.46 10.18
N GLN A 177 8.76 22.76 10.90
CA GLN A 177 9.43 24.06 10.85
C GLN A 177 10.31 24.25 9.60
N ASP A 178 10.87 23.18 9.03
CA ASP A 178 11.73 23.25 7.84
C ASP A 178 10.94 23.15 6.52
N ALA A 179 9.68 22.70 6.57
CA ALA A 179 8.85 22.48 5.38
C ALA A 179 8.44 23.77 4.64
N ASP A 180 8.38 24.91 5.33
CA ASP A 180 7.98 26.20 4.72
C ASP A 180 9.04 26.74 3.74
N VAL A 181 10.29 26.25 3.84
CA VAL A 181 11.42 26.68 3.00
C VAL A 181 11.48 25.95 1.64
N LEU A 182 10.76 24.83 1.48
CA LEU A 182 10.88 23.96 0.29
C LEU A 182 9.79 24.17 -0.77
N VAL A 183 9.01 25.25 -0.65
CA VAL A 183 7.96 25.58 -1.62
C VAL A 183 8.57 25.86 -3.01
N GLY A 184 8.43 24.89 -3.92
CA GLY A 184 8.79 25.02 -5.33
C GLY A 184 9.92 24.11 -5.83
N THR A 185 10.29 23.05 -5.11
CA THR A 185 11.29 22.05 -5.55
C THR A 185 10.69 20.87 -6.34
N GLY A 186 9.36 20.70 -6.33
CA GLY A 186 8.68 19.55 -6.94
C GLY A 186 8.49 19.57 -8.47
N THR A 187 8.98 20.61 -9.16
CA THR A 187 8.86 20.72 -10.62
C THR A 187 9.82 19.77 -11.34
N ALA A 188 9.34 19.14 -12.42
CA ALA A 188 10.12 18.20 -13.24
C ALA A 188 11.47 18.76 -13.71
N ALA A 189 11.53 20.04 -14.06
CA ALA A 189 12.76 20.69 -14.54
C ALA A 189 13.85 20.77 -13.46
N LYS A 190 13.49 21.13 -12.21
CA LYS A 190 14.45 21.19 -11.09
C LYS A 190 14.91 19.80 -10.68
N LEU A 191 13.99 18.84 -10.63
CA LEU A 191 14.33 17.45 -10.34
C LEU A 191 15.27 16.88 -11.41
N GLY A 192 14.99 17.16 -12.69
CA GLY A 192 15.87 16.78 -13.79
C GLY A 192 17.28 17.36 -13.64
N ALA A 193 17.39 18.65 -13.33
CA ALA A 193 18.69 19.30 -13.12
C ALA A 193 19.47 18.65 -11.94
N GLU A 194 18.80 18.35 -10.83
CA GLU A 194 19.44 17.71 -9.67
C GLU A 194 19.89 16.27 -9.99
N LEU A 195 19.07 15.52 -10.73
CA LEU A 195 19.40 14.16 -11.17
C LEU A 195 20.61 14.14 -12.11
N PHE A 196 20.67 15.07 -13.07
CA PHE A 196 21.75 15.13 -14.06
C PHE A 196 23.01 15.88 -13.60
N ASN A 197 22.98 16.63 -12.50
CA ASN A 197 24.18 17.25 -11.95
C ASN A 197 24.78 16.44 -10.81
N ASN A 198 23.97 16.03 -9.83
CA ASN A 198 24.47 15.50 -8.57
C ASN A 198 24.23 13.98 -8.44
N HIS A 199 23.24 13.43 -9.16
CA HIS A 199 22.84 12.02 -9.05
C HIS A 199 22.97 11.24 -10.38
N VAL A 200 23.89 11.63 -11.26
CA VAL A 200 24.09 10.99 -12.59
C VAL A 200 24.36 9.50 -12.45
N VAL A 201 25.22 9.13 -11.49
CA VAL A 201 25.56 7.73 -11.23
C VAL A 201 24.33 6.93 -10.81
N ALA A 202 23.45 7.50 -9.99
CA ALA A 202 22.20 6.83 -9.59
C ALA A 202 21.26 6.62 -10.79
N LEU A 203 21.20 7.57 -11.72
CA LEU A 203 20.41 7.48 -12.95
C LEU A 203 20.98 6.40 -13.89
N GLU A 204 22.30 6.31 -14.04
CA GLU A 204 22.96 5.28 -14.83
C GLU A 204 22.73 3.88 -14.23
N VAL A 205 22.90 3.72 -12.91
CA VAL A 205 22.63 2.46 -12.22
C VAL A 205 21.17 2.05 -12.38
N ALA A 206 20.22 2.99 -12.24
CA ALA A 206 18.81 2.70 -12.49
C ALA A 206 18.55 2.23 -13.94
N GLY A 207 19.20 2.84 -14.92
CA GLY A 207 19.15 2.42 -16.32
C GLY A 207 19.68 1.00 -16.55
N VAL A 208 20.82 0.66 -15.93
CA VAL A 208 21.40 -0.69 -15.99
C VAL A 208 20.47 -1.71 -15.32
N VAL A 209 19.85 -1.36 -14.18
CA VAL A 209 18.88 -2.24 -13.51
C VAL A 209 17.67 -2.51 -14.39
N LEU A 210 17.13 -1.50 -15.09
CA LEU A 210 16.02 -1.68 -16.03
C LEU A 210 16.42 -2.55 -17.24
N LEU A 211 17.64 -2.38 -17.75
CA LEU A 211 18.17 -3.20 -18.84
C LEU A 211 18.31 -4.67 -18.41
N VAL A 212 18.91 -4.92 -17.24
CA VAL A 212 19.06 -6.27 -16.67
C VAL A 212 17.70 -6.90 -16.42
N ALA A 213 16.73 -6.16 -15.87
CA ALA A 213 15.37 -6.65 -15.65
C ALA A 213 14.68 -7.08 -16.97
N ALA A 214 14.83 -6.30 -18.05
CA ALA A 214 14.28 -6.65 -19.36
C ALA A 214 14.92 -7.91 -19.94
N VAL A 215 16.25 -8.02 -19.88
CA VAL A 215 16.97 -9.23 -20.33
C VAL A 215 16.59 -10.45 -19.51
N ALA A 216 16.49 -10.30 -18.18
CA ALA A 216 16.09 -11.38 -17.27
C ALA A 216 14.67 -11.87 -17.56
N ALA A 217 13.71 -10.96 -17.77
CA ALA A 217 12.34 -11.32 -18.14
C ALA A 217 12.28 -12.15 -19.44
N ILE A 218 13.03 -11.74 -20.47
CA ILE A 218 13.09 -12.47 -21.75
C ILE A 218 13.76 -13.85 -21.57
N ALA A 219 14.83 -13.93 -20.76
CA ALA A 219 15.52 -15.18 -20.48
C ALA A 219 14.60 -16.20 -19.77
N VAL A 220 13.80 -15.75 -18.80
CA VAL A 220 12.80 -16.59 -18.10
C VAL A 220 11.75 -17.12 -19.07
N LEU A 221 11.25 -16.28 -19.98
CA LEU A 221 10.25 -16.70 -20.98
C LEU A 221 10.79 -17.74 -21.99
N LYS A 222 12.10 -17.75 -22.23
CA LYS A 222 12.75 -18.67 -23.18
C LYS A 222 13.21 -19.99 -22.54
N ALA A 223 13.16 -20.11 -21.21
CA ALA A 223 13.63 -21.31 -20.51
C ALA A 223 12.81 -22.54 -20.96
N PRO A 224 13.46 -23.63 -21.42
CA PRO A 224 12.77 -24.82 -21.90
C PRO A 224 12.00 -25.47 -20.75
N LYS A 225 10.75 -25.89 -21.00
CA LYS A 225 9.96 -26.66 -20.03
C LYS A 225 10.75 -27.93 -19.67
N VAL A 226 11.01 -28.12 -18.38
CA VAL A 226 11.62 -29.34 -17.85
C VAL A 226 10.73 -30.51 -18.27
N LYS A 227 11.24 -31.37 -19.16
CA LYS A 227 10.53 -32.57 -19.58
C LYS A 227 10.44 -33.50 -18.38
N GLU A 228 9.21 -33.84 -17.97
CA GLU A 228 9.01 -34.91 -16.98
C GLU A 228 9.63 -36.21 -17.52
N PRO A 229 10.30 -37.00 -16.67
CA PRO A 229 10.92 -38.26 -17.11
C PRO A 229 9.86 -39.22 -17.65
N GLU A 230 10.06 -39.69 -18.88
CA GLU A 230 9.12 -40.53 -19.66
C GLU A 230 8.75 -41.87 -19.00
N GLU A 231 9.41 -42.23 -17.89
CA GLU A 231 9.28 -43.53 -17.22
C GLU A 231 7.91 -43.74 -16.56
N ARG A 232 7.12 -42.68 -16.30
CA ARG A 232 5.73 -42.82 -15.77
C ARG A 232 4.66 -42.92 -16.86
N ARG A 233 4.97 -42.72 -18.15
CA ARG A 233 3.97 -42.76 -19.22
C ARG A 233 3.64 -44.18 -19.69
N ASN A 234 4.49 -45.16 -19.37
CA ASN A 234 4.36 -46.55 -19.83
C ASN A 234 3.81 -47.52 -18.76
N LEU A 235 3.27 -47.00 -17.65
CA LEU A 235 2.71 -47.78 -16.54
C LEU A 235 1.17 -47.80 -16.50
N PHE A 236 0.51 -47.31 -17.56
CA PHE A 236 -0.93 -47.44 -17.78
C PHE A 236 -1.22 -48.00 -19.17
#